data_AF-A0A7Y1F241-F1
#
_entry.id   AF-A0A7Y1F241-F1
#
_cell.length_a   1.000
_cell.length_b   1.000
_cell.length_c   1.000
_cell.angle_alpha   90.00
_cell.angle_beta   90.00
_cell.angle_gamma   90.00
#
_symmetry.space_group_name_H-M   'P 1'
#
loop_
_entity.id
_entity.type
_entity.pdbx_description
1 polymer ?
#
loop_
_entity_poly.entity_id
_entity_poly.type
_entity_poly.pdbx_seq_one_letter_code
_entity_poly.pdbx_strand_id
1 'polypeptide(L)'
;MNRRLVFALLFVSASASAAPPSLEPLLNSIAERLAIADQVALSKWDSHKPVEDKKREQEVIASVVAQAPSYKLEPAAAGQFFSAQIEANKLVQYAHLSDWQFQGKAPDDPRPDLVKQIRPQLDQLQKRLLQQLADFSPQRTDPQCPQWLAEAVHEPLNEPMQQLAMIRATAELCIYKN
;
A
#
# COMPACT_ATOMS: atom_id res chain seq x y z
N MET A 1 -32.60 -57.36 3.35
CA MET A 1 -33.05 -56.20 2.56
C MET A 1 -32.13 -55.03 2.91
N ASN A 2 -30.99 -54.90 2.21
CA ASN A 2 -29.92 -53.97 2.59
C ASN A 2 -29.88 -52.78 1.61
N ARG A 3 -30.36 -51.62 2.06
CA ARG A 3 -30.23 -50.35 1.33
C ARG A 3 -28.83 -49.78 1.57
N ARG A 4 -28.00 -49.75 0.53
CA ARG A 4 -26.74 -49.00 0.52
C ARG A 4 -27.04 -47.54 0.16
N LEU A 5 -26.77 -46.62 1.08
CA LEU A 5 -26.75 -45.18 0.78
C LEU A 5 -25.41 -44.85 0.12
N VAL A 6 -25.46 -44.30 -1.10
CA VAL A 6 -24.30 -43.75 -1.81
C VAL A 6 -24.26 -42.26 -1.50
N PHE A 7 -23.24 -41.82 -0.75
CA PHE A 7 -22.95 -40.40 -0.55
C PHE A 7 -22.16 -39.89 -1.76
N ALA A 8 -22.76 -39.03 -2.58
CA ALA A 8 -22.07 -38.32 -3.64
C ALA A 8 -21.33 -37.12 -3.03
N LEU A 9 -19.99 -37.20 -2.98
CA LEU A 9 -19.12 -36.07 -2.65
C LEU A 9 -19.07 -35.12 -3.86
N LEU A 10 -19.84 -34.03 -3.79
CA LEU A 10 -19.68 -32.89 -4.70
C LEU A 10 -18.40 -32.15 -4.32
N PHE A 11 -17.32 -32.41 -5.06
CA PHE A 11 -16.13 -31.55 -5.04
C PHE A 11 -16.49 -30.23 -5.73
N VAL A 12 -16.87 -29.22 -4.95
CA VAL A 12 -16.90 -27.84 -5.42
C VAL A 12 -15.44 -27.38 -5.47
N SER A 13 -14.81 -27.48 -6.63
CA SER A 13 -13.56 -26.76 -6.88
C SER A 13 -13.91 -25.27 -6.92
N ALA A 14 -13.61 -24.56 -5.82
CA ALA A 14 -13.60 -23.10 -5.84
C ALA A 14 -12.47 -22.68 -6.78
N SER A 15 -12.79 -22.44 -8.04
CA SER A 15 -11.88 -21.73 -8.94
C SER A 15 -11.68 -20.34 -8.36
N ALA A 16 -10.50 -20.07 -7.80
CA ALA A 16 -10.12 -18.72 -7.44
C ALA A 16 -10.30 -17.85 -8.70
N SER A 17 -11.16 -16.84 -8.62
CA SER A 17 -11.30 -15.89 -9.72
C SER A 17 -9.94 -15.20 -9.89
N ALA A 18 -9.47 -15.03 -11.12
CA ALA A 18 -8.25 -14.26 -11.36
C ALA A 18 -8.44 -12.82 -10.86
N ALA A 19 -7.36 -12.23 -10.35
CA ALA A 19 -7.36 -10.82 -9.97
C ALA A 19 -7.64 -9.93 -11.20
N PRO A 20 -8.35 -8.80 -11.03
CA PRO A 20 -8.61 -7.88 -12.12
C PRO A 20 -7.30 -7.23 -12.59
N PRO A 21 -7.16 -6.93 -13.90
CA PRO A 21 -5.93 -6.34 -14.45
C PRO A 21 -5.62 -4.93 -13.92
N SER A 22 -6.58 -4.27 -13.25
CA SER A 22 -6.36 -3.00 -12.57
C SER A 22 -5.65 -3.12 -11.22
N LEU A 23 -5.54 -4.32 -10.65
CA LEU A 23 -4.90 -4.51 -9.35
C LEU A 23 -3.37 -4.40 -9.42
N GLU A 24 -2.74 -5.10 -10.36
CA GLU A 24 -1.28 -5.15 -10.47
C GLU A 24 -0.65 -3.74 -10.64
N PRO A 25 -1.12 -2.86 -11.54
CA PRO A 25 -0.58 -1.51 -11.65
C PRO A 25 -0.71 -0.68 -10.37
N LEU A 26 -1.80 -0.86 -9.61
CA LEU A 26 -2.01 -0.18 -8.34
C LEU A 26 -0.99 -0.66 -7.29
N LEU A 27 -0.81 -1.98 -7.15
CA LEU A 27 0.16 -2.56 -6.23
C LEU A 27 1.59 -2.15 -6.56
N ASN A 28 1.95 -2.11 -7.84
CA ASN A 28 3.27 -1.67 -8.28
C ASN A 28 3.55 -0.20 -7.89
N SER A 29 2.58 0.70 -8.06
CA SER A 29 2.74 2.09 -7.63
C SER A 29 2.77 2.26 -6.11
N ILE A 30 2.06 1.40 -5.36
CA ILE A 30 2.14 1.36 -3.90
C ILE A 30 3.56 0.95 -3.48
N ALA A 31 4.10 -0.12 -4.08
CA ALA A 31 5.45 -0.58 -3.83
C ALA A 31 6.50 0.48 -4.19
N GLU A 32 6.37 1.16 -5.34
CA GLU A 32 7.25 2.27 -5.74
C GLU A 32 7.22 3.42 -4.72
N ARG A 33 6.03 3.78 -4.23
CA ARG A 33 5.90 4.81 -3.18
C ARG A 33 6.50 4.37 -1.86
N LEU A 34 6.42 3.08 -1.51
CA LEU A 34 7.05 2.54 -0.30
C LEU A 34 8.57 2.53 -0.40
N ALA A 35 9.15 2.22 -1.56
CA ALA A 35 10.60 2.24 -1.77
C ALA A 35 11.23 3.63 -1.56
N ILE A 36 10.46 4.71 -1.70
CA ILE A 36 10.93 6.07 -1.35
C ILE A 36 11.18 6.23 0.16
N ALA A 37 10.58 5.39 1.02
CA ALA A 37 10.78 5.43 2.47
C ALA A 37 12.26 5.36 2.87
N ASP A 38 13.08 4.60 2.14
CA ASP A 38 14.50 4.41 2.42
C ASP A 38 15.26 5.74 2.34
N GLN A 39 15.03 6.49 1.25
CA GLN A 39 15.64 7.81 1.04
C GLN A 39 15.13 8.85 2.06
N VAL A 40 13.85 8.77 2.44
CA VAL A 40 13.28 9.62 3.50
C VAL A 40 13.88 9.29 4.86
N ALA A 41 14.06 8.00 5.17
CA ALA A 41 14.68 7.55 6.41
C ALA A 41 16.12 8.04 6.49
N LEU A 42 16.91 7.92 5.41
CA LEU A 42 18.28 8.46 5.34
C LEU A 42 18.32 9.97 5.60
N SER A 43 17.44 10.73 4.94
CA SER A 43 17.34 12.17 5.17
C SER A 43 17.03 12.52 6.63
N LYS A 44 16.19 11.72 7.30
CA LYS A 44 15.83 11.91 8.72
C LYS A 44 16.91 11.45 9.68
N TRP A 45 17.65 10.39 9.33
CA TRP A 45 18.85 9.98 10.04
C TRP A 45 19.86 11.13 10.09
N ASP A 46 20.18 11.73 8.94
CA ASP A 46 21.16 12.82 8.86
C ASP A 46 20.65 14.09 9.56
N SER A 47 19.38 14.46 9.34
CA SER A 47 18.81 15.71 9.86
C SER A 47 18.24 15.63 11.28
N HIS A 48 18.17 14.43 11.87
CA HIS A 48 17.56 14.16 13.18
C HIS A 48 16.11 14.60 13.31
N LYS A 49 15.39 14.72 12.19
CA LYS A 49 13.97 15.07 12.20
C LYS A 49 13.12 13.85 12.53
N PRO A 50 11.97 14.04 13.22
CA PRO A 50 11.08 12.94 13.53
C PRO A 50 10.51 12.29 12.25
N VAL A 51 10.18 11.00 12.35
CA VAL A 51 9.47 10.27 11.30
C VAL A 51 8.07 10.85 11.09
N GLU A 52 7.32 11.06 12.16
CA GLU A 52 6.02 11.68 12.10
C GLU A 52 6.14 13.21 11.93
N ASP A 53 5.49 13.73 10.88
CA ASP A 53 5.29 15.16 10.64
C ASP A 53 3.80 15.39 10.42
N LYS A 54 3.05 15.52 11.52
CA LYS A 54 1.58 15.62 11.50
C LYS A 54 1.08 16.72 10.58
N LYS A 55 1.76 17.88 10.56
CA LYS A 55 1.36 18.99 9.70
C LYS A 55 1.52 18.61 8.23
N ARG A 56 2.68 18.06 7.85
CA ARG A 56 2.91 17.63 6.47
C ARG A 56 1.98 16.50 6.05
N GLU A 57 1.72 15.54 6.93
CA GLU A 57 0.80 14.42 6.68
C GLU A 57 -0.63 14.92 6.42
N GLN A 58 -1.10 15.90 7.22
CA GLN A 58 -2.39 16.56 7.02
C GLN A 58 -2.45 17.32 5.68
N GLU A 59 -1.38 18.03 5.29
CA GLU A 59 -1.31 18.71 3.99
C GLU A 59 -1.41 17.73 2.82
N VAL A 60 -0.73 16.58 2.91
CA VAL A 60 -0.82 15.52 1.89
C VAL A 60 -2.24 14.98 1.80
N ILE A 61 -2.86 14.63 2.92
CA ILE A 61 -4.24 14.12 2.94
C ILE A 61 -5.22 15.17 2.41
N ALA A 62 -5.09 16.44 2.82
CA ALA A 62 -5.96 17.52 2.31
C ALA A 62 -5.84 17.69 0.79
N SER A 63 -4.62 17.60 0.26
CA SER A 63 -4.36 17.64 -1.18
C SER A 63 -5.02 16.47 -1.93
N VAL A 64 -4.96 15.26 -1.37
CA VAL A 64 -5.61 14.06 -1.91
C VAL A 64 -7.13 14.23 -1.91
N VAL A 65 -7.71 14.64 -0.79
CA VAL A 65 -9.16 14.86 -0.64
C VAL A 65 -9.65 15.89 -1.65
N ALA A 66 -8.91 16.99 -1.86
CA ALA A 66 -9.26 18.02 -2.83
C ALA A 66 -9.19 17.52 -4.29
N GLN A 67 -8.26 16.61 -4.61
CA GLN A 67 -8.09 16.07 -5.96
C GLN A 67 -9.04 14.92 -6.29
N ALA A 68 -9.51 14.17 -5.29
CA ALA A 68 -10.30 12.95 -5.47
C ALA A 68 -11.49 13.09 -6.44
N PRO A 69 -12.31 14.18 -6.41
CA PRO A 69 -13.43 14.33 -7.34
C PRO A 69 -13.03 14.36 -8.81
N SER A 70 -11.83 14.87 -9.15
CA SER A 70 -11.34 14.90 -10.53
C SER A 70 -11.07 13.50 -11.10
N TYR A 71 -10.85 12.52 -10.23
CA TYR A 71 -10.72 11.10 -10.57
C TYR A 71 -12.01 10.31 -10.33
N LYS A 72 -13.13 10.99 -10.02
CA LYS A 72 -14.42 10.37 -9.66
C LYS A 72 -14.34 9.47 -8.42
N LEU A 73 -13.43 9.79 -7.49
CA LEU A 73 -13.30 9.11 -6.21
C LEU A 73 -14.04 9.88 -5.11
N GLU A 74 -14.64 9.13 -4.17
CA GLU A 74 -15.17 9.71 -2.94
C GLU A 74 -14.02 10.29 -2.10
N PRO A 75 -14.07 11.58 -1.70
CA PRO A 75 -12.95 12.23 -1.01
C PRO A 75 -12.53 11.52 0.28
N ALA A 76 -13.50 11.04 1.08
CA ALA A 76 -13.22 10.32 2.31
C ALA A 76 -12.50 8.99 2.04
N ALA A 77 -12.90 8.26 0.99
CA ALA A 77 -12.28 6.99 0.62
C ALA A 77 -10.85 7.18 0.09
N ALA A 78 -10.62 8.23 -0.70
CA ALA A 78 -9.27 8.59 -1.16
C ALA A 78 -8.38 9.03 0.01
N GLY A 79 -8.92 9.82 0.94
CA GLY A 79 -8.22 10.22 2.16
C GLY A 79 -7.78 9.02 3.00
N GLN A 80 -8.69 8.07 3.26
CA GLN A 80 -8.38 6.84 4.01
C GLN A 80 -7.29 6.01 3.32
N PHE A 81 -7.38 5.85 2.00
CA PHE A 81 -6.36 5.14 1.22
C PHE A 81 -4.98 5.79 1.37
N PHE A 82 -4.87 7.12 1.27
CA PHE A 82 -3.59 7.82 1.43
C PHE A 82 -3.09 7.87 2.87
N SER A 83 -3.98 7.88 3.86
CA SER A 83 -3.59 7.68 5.26
C SER A 83 -2.89 6.32 5.44
N ALA A 84 -3.41 5.25 4.84
CA ALA A 84 -2.76 3.94 4.85
C ALA A 84 -1.36 3.97 4.21
N GLN A 85 -1.21 4.67 3.07
CA GLN A 85 0.09 4.84 2.41
C GLN A 85 1.11 5.60 3.28
N ILE A 86 0.66 6.61 4.03
CA ILE A 86 1.52 7.37 4.95
C ILE A 86 1.97 6.49 6.11
N GLU A 87 1.05 5.77 6.75
CA GLU A 87 1.36 4.89 7.87
C GLU A 87 2.29 3.74 7.48
N ALA A 88 2.07 3.12 6.31
CA ALA A 88 2.96 2.09 5.78
C ALA A 88 4.37 2.63 5.51
N ASN A 89 4.48 3.85 4.98
CA ASN A 89 5.78 4.48 4.73
C ASN A 89 6.49 4.85 6.05
N LYS A 90 5.75 5.29 7.08
CA LYS A 90 6.31 5.51 8.43
C LYS A 90 6.81 4.21 9.05
N LEU A 91 6.10 3.10 8.89
CA LEU A 91 6.52 1.78 9.38
C LEU A 91 7.91 1.39 8.85
N VAL A 92 8.14 1.53 7.54
CA VAL A 92 9.45 1.26 6.91
C VAL A 92 10.53 2.18 7.48
N GLN A 93 10.26 3.49 7.59
CA GLN A 93 11.22 4.44 8.15
C GLN A 93 11.60 4.11 9.61
N TYR A 94 10.63 3.75 10.45
CA TYR A 94 10.89 3.40 11.84
C TYR A 94 11.76 2.14 11.96
N ALA A 95 11.50 1.12 11.15
CA ALA A 95 12.30 -0.10 11.12
C ALA A 95 13.75 0.20 10.74
N HIS A 96 13.97 0.93 9.63
CA HIS A 96 15.32 1.30 9.19
C HIS A 96 16.07 2.14 10.22
N LEU A 97 15.45 3.18 10.77
CA LEU A 97 16.09 4.02 11.77
C LEU A 97 16.46 3.20 13.02
N SER A 98 15.61 2.28 13.46
CA SER A 98 15.90 1.36 14.56
C SER A 98 17.11 0.47 14.24
N ASP A 99 17.14 -0.14 13.06
CA ASP A 99 18.22 -1.02 12.63
C ASP A 99 19.56 -0.27 12.52
N TRP A 100 19.55 0.94 11.98
CA TRP A 100 20.76 1.76 11.86
C TRP A 100 21.27 2.25 13.21
N GLN A 101 20.37 2.57 14.15
CA GLN A 101 20.76 2.89 15.53
C GLN A 101 21.42 1.67 16.19
N PHE A 102 20.84 0.48 16.02
CA PHE A 102 21.43 -0.76 16.53
C PHE A 102 22.80 -1.07 15.92
N GLN A 103 22.97 -0.84 14.62
CA GLN A 103 24.24 -1.04 13.91
C GLN A 103 25.26 0.08 14.14
N GLY A 104 24.83 1.21 14.70
CA GLY A 104 25.65 2.41 14.90
C GLY A 104 25.94 3.21 13.63
N LYS A 105 25.31 2.87 12.50
CA LYS A 105 25.45 3.58 11.22
C LYS A 105 24.28 3.31 10.27
N ALA A 106 23.98 4.29 9.44
CA ALA A 106 23.13 4.13 8.26
C ALA A 106 23.97 3.74 7.02
N PRO A 107 23.37 3.15 5.96
CA PRO A 107 24.09 2.84 4.73
C PRO A 107 24.56 4.10 3.98
N ASP A 108 25.48 3.93 3.05
CA ASP A 108 26.06 5.00 2.23
C ASP A 108 25.27 5.28 0.93
N ASP A 109 23.99 4.92 0.93
CA ASP A 109 23.09 5.11 -0.20
C ASP A 109 22.85 6.61 -0.52
N PRO A 110 22.39 6.93 -1.75
CA PRO A 110 22.12 8.31 -2.14
C PRO A 110 21.13 9.02 -1.21
N ARG A 111 21.45 10.28 -0.87
CA ARG A 111 20.63 11.18 -0.04
C ARG A 111 20.08 12.33 -0.89
N PRO A 112 19.08 12.08 -1.75
CA PRO A 112 18.49 13.14 -2.56
C PRO A 112 17.79 14.18 -1.68
N ASP A 113 17.75 15.42 -2.17
CA ASP A 113 17.09 16.52 -1.44
C ASP A 113 15.59 16.24 -1.29
N LEU A 114 15.13 16.22 -0.03
CA LEU A 114 13.74 15.91 0.30
C LEU A 114 12.74 16.84 -0.39
N VAL A 115 13.06 18.12 -0.51
CA VAL A 115 12.14 19.14 -1.03
C VAL A 115 12.17 19.18 -2.56
N LYS A 116 13.36 19.15 -3.15
CA LYS A 116 13.59 19.37 -4.57
C LYS A 116 13.48 18.10 -5.42
N GLN A 117 13.68 16.92 -4.83
CA GLN A 117 13.72 15.65 -5.57
C GLN A 117 12.65 14.67 -5.09
N ILE A 118 12.58 14.39 -3.78
CA ILE A 118 11.64 13.39 -3.24
C ILE A 118 10.18 13.86 -3.34
N ARG A 119 9.88 15.09 -2.90
CA ARG A 119 8.49 15.60 -2.92
C ARG A 119 7.88 15.61 -4.33
N PRO A 120 8.57 16.07 -5.40
CA PRO A 120 8.05 15.96 -6.75
C PRO A 120 7.74 14.53 -7.20
N GLN A 121 8.56 13.55 -6.84
CA GLN A 121 8.30 12.13 -7.13
C GLN A 121 7.04 11.65 -6.42
N LEU A 122 6.90 11.97 -5.13
CA LEU A 122 5.71 11.65 -4.35
C LEU A 122 4.44 12.30 -4.92
N ASP A 123 4.53 13.54 -5.41
CA ASP A 123 3.41 14.26 -6.02
C ASP A 123 2.98 13.62 -7.35
N GLN A 124 3.94 13.12 -8.16
CA GLN A 124 3.65 12.36 -9.37
C GLN A 124 3.00 11.01 -9.06
N LEU A 125 3.54 10.28 -8.08
CA LEU A 125 2.97 9.02 -7.59
C LEU A 125 1.57 9.21 -7.02
N GLN A 126 1.31 10.31 -6.31
CA GLN A 126 -0.02 10.60 -5.78
C GLN A 126 -1.07 10.66 -6.90
N LYS A 127 -0.78 11.36 -8.00
CA LYS A 127 -1.71 11.45 -9.15
C LYS A 127 -1.94 10.09 -9.80
N ARG A 128 -0.85 9.32 -9.99
CA ARG A 128 -0.92 7.97 -10.57
C ARG A 128 -1.75 7.03 -9.69
N LEU A 129 -1.52 7.05 -8.39
CA LEU A 129 -2.25 6.25 -7.40
C LEU A 129 -3.73 6.63 -7.33
N LEU A 130 -4.08 7.92 -7.43
CA LEU A 130 -5.49 8.34 -7.51
C LEU A 130 -6.16 7.78 -8.76
N GLN A 131 -5.51 7.83 -9.92
CA GLN A 131 -6.04 7.24 -11.14
C GLN A 131 -6.22 5.71 -11.00
N GLN A 132 -5.19 5.01 -10.55
CA GLN A 132 -5.23 3.56 -10.42
C GLN A 132 -6.21 3.08 -9.33
N LEU A 133 -6.38 3.85 -8.26
CA LEU A 133 -7.42 3.60 -7.27
C LEU A 133 -8.81 3.76 -7.91
N ALA A 134 -9.02 4.76 -8.77
CA ALA A 134 -10.27 4.91 -9.51
C ALA A 134 -10.52 3.72 -10.45
N ASP A 135 -9.49 3.27 -11.16
CA ASP A 135 -9.56 2.12 -12.08
C ASP A 135 -9.86 0.80 -11.33
N PHE A 136 -9.34 0.64 -10.11
CA PHE A 136 -9.62 -0.52 -9.25
C PHE A 136 -10.94 -0.41 -8.46
N SER A 137 -11.49 0.81 -8.31
CA SER A 137 -12.65 1.06 -7.45
C SER A 137 -13.88 0.17 -7.70
N PRO A 138 -14.24 -0.20 -8.94
CA PRO A 138 -15.35 -1.12 -9.20
C PRO A 138 -15.20 -2.49 -8.51
N GLN A 139 -13.96 -2.93 -8.25
CA GLN A 139 -13.63 -4.25 -7.72
C GLN A 139 -13.47 -4.27 -6.20
N ARG A 140 -13.44 -3.11 -5.55
CA ARG A 140 -13.22 -2.99 -4.11
C ARG A 140 -14.29 -3.68 -3.25
N THR A 141 -15.49 -3.87 -3.80
CA THR A 141 -16.59 -4.57 -3.11
C THR A 141 -16.80 -6.01 -3.58
N ASP A 142 -15.91 -6.52 -4.43
CA ASP A 142 -15.95 -7.91 -4.86
C ASP A 142 -15.60 -8.84 -3.67
N PRO A 143 -16.36 -9.91 -3.41
CA PRO A 143 -16.05 -10.86 -2.34
C PRO A 143 -14.65 -11.49 -2.42
N GLN A 144 -14.04 -11.55 -3.61
CA GLN A 144 -12.69 -12.08 -3.83
C GLN A 144 -11.59 -11.04 -3.61
N CYS A 145 -11.93 -9.75 -3.48
CA CYS A 145 -10.94 -8.67 -3.30
C CYS A 145 -9.92 -8.97 -2.17
N PRO A 146 -10.33 -9.41 -0.96
CA PRO A 146 -9.37 -9.73 0.10
C PRO A 146 -8.41 -10.87 -0.27
N GLN A 147 -8.88 -11.86 -1.02
CA GLN A 147 -8.06 -12.99 -1.46
C GLN A 147 -7.02 -12.54 -2.51
N TRP A 148 -7.42 -11.73 -3.50
CA TRP A 148 -6.49 -11.18 -4.48
C TRP A 148 -5.38 -10.35 -3.85
N LEU A 149 -5.72 -9.52 -2.85
CA LEU A 149 -4.71 -8.75 -2.10
C LEU A 149 -3.80 -9.66 -1.28
N ALA A 150 -4.36 -10.66 -0.59
CA ALA A 150 -3.57 -11.58 0.21
C ALA A 150 -2.57 -12.35 -0.65
N GLU A 151 -3.01 -12.90 -1.78
CA GLU A 151 -2.15 -13.59 -2.74
C GLU A 151 -1.05 -12.69 -3.28
N ALA A 152 -1.40 -11.49 -3.76
CA ALA A 152 -0.43 -10.57 -4.35
C ALA A 152 0.62 -10.07 -3.35
N VAL A 153 0.24 -9.85 -2.09
CA VAL A 153 1.17 -9.39 -1.04
C VAL A 153 2.07 -10.53 -0.53
N HIS A 154 1.62 -11.78 -0.59
CA HIS A 154 2.38 -12.96 -0.17
C HIS A 154 3.18 -13.62 -1.30
N GLU A 155 3.27 -13.03 -2.49
CA GLU A 155 4.14 -13.56 -3.54
C GLU A 155 5.58 -13.71 -3.03
N PRO A 156 6.26 -14.84 -3.33
CA PRO A 156 7.47 -15.32 -2.63
C PRO A 156 8.76 -14.52 -2.88
N LEU A 157 8.66 -13.25 -3.29
CA LEU A 157 9.78 -12.38 -3.62
C LEU A 157 9.88 -11.11 -2.75
N ASN A 158 8.93 -10.89 -1.83
CA ASN A 158 8.97 -9.72 -0.95
C ASN A 158 9.87 -9.99 0.28
N GLU A 159 10.87 -9.13 0.50
CA GLU A 159 11.58 -9.06 1.79
C GLU A 159 10.57 -8.85 2.94
N PRO A 160 10.80 -9.40 4.15
CA PRO A 160 9.80 -9.38 5.22
C PRO A 160 9.25 -7.98 5.54
N MET A 161 10.11 -6.96 5.54
CA MET A 161 9.69 -5.57 5.78
C MET A 161 8.84 -5.01 4.63
N GLN A 162 9.19 -5.32 3.38
CA GLN A 162 8.39 -4.91 2.22
C GLN A 162 7.01 -5.55 2.27
N GLN A 163 6.93 -6.84 2.62
CA GLN A 163 5.66 -7.53 2.78
C GLN A 163 4.79 -6.86 3.85
N LEU A 164 5.33 -6.59 5.04
CA LEU A 164 4.58 -5.92 6.12
C LEU A 164 4.11 -4.52 5.72
N ALA A 165 4.94 -3.76 5.02
CA ALA A 165 4.59 -2.45 4.50
C ALA A 165 3.48 -2.51 3.45
N MET A 166 3.54 -3.50 2.54
CA MET A 166 2.47 -3.76 1.57
C MET A 166 1.16 -4.14 2.27
N ILE A 167 1.20 -5.06 3.25
CA ILE A 167 0.02 -5.41 4.06
C ILE A 167 -0.61 -4.15 4.65
N ARG A 168 0.21 -3.29 5.27
CA ARG A 168 -0.28 -2.05 5.89
C ARG A 168 -0.85 -1.08 4.85
N ALA A 169 -0.22 -0.95 3.68
CA ALA A 169 -0.63 -0.02 2.64
C ALA A 169 -1.93 -0.45 1.94
N THR A 170 -2.25 -1.75 1.90
CA THR A 170 -3.41 -2.27 1.18
C THR A 170 -4.61 -2.60 2.07
N ALA A 171 -4.49 -2.46 3.40
CA ALA A 171 -5.49 -2.96 4.36
C ALA A 171 -6.91 -2.39 4.16
N GLU A 172 -7.02 -1.17 3.65
CA GLU A 172 -8.28 -0.44 3.44
C GLU A 172 -8.74 -0.41 1.97
N LEU A 173 -8.10 -1.19 1.09
CA LEU A 173 -8.46 -1.26 -0.33
C LEU A 173 -9.80 -1.98 -0.55
N CYS A 174 -10.03 -3.13 0.08
CA CYS A 174 -11.29 -3.87 -0.05
C CYS A 174 -12.33 -3.37 0.96
N ILE A 175 -13.59 -3.36 0.54
CA ILE A 175 -14.74 -2.87 1.30
C ILE A 175 -15.75 -4.01 1.39
N TYR A 176 -16.04 -4.46 2.61
CA TYR A 176 -17.14 -5.39 2.85
C TYR A 176 -18.48 -4.67 2.69
N LYS A 177 -19.34 -5.20 1.82
CA LYS A 177 -20.78 -4.86 1.86
C LYS A 177 -21.41 -5.76 2.91
N ASN A 178 -21.85 -5.17 4.03
CA ASN A 178 -22.75 -5.83 4.97
C ASN A 178 -24.14 -5.97 4.34
#